data_AF-A0A2V7S8B8-F1
#
_entry.id   AF-A0A2V7S8B8-F1
#
_cell.length_a   1.000
_cell.length_b   1.000
_cell.length_c   1.000
_cell.angle_alpha   90.00
_cell.angle_beta   90.00
_cell.angle_gamma   90.00
#
_symmetry.space_group_name_H-M   'P 1'
#
loop_
_entity.id
_entity.type
_entity.pdbx_description
1 polymer ?
#
loop_
_entity_poly.entity_id
_entity_poly.type
_entity_poly.pdbx_seq_one_letter_code
_entity_poly.pdbx_strand_id
1 'polypeptide(L)'
;MPLPSDSLSLSEARRIALGAQGFDRPRPRGGVGTPQLRRTIRLLGLVQIDYVNVLVPAQYQVLFSRLGPYETSRFDDLVYRRREFTEQWAHEASILPVEHWPLLRHRMATHRVRPWGFE
;
A
#
# COMPACT_ATOMS: atom_id res chain seq x y z
N MET A 1 37.29 10.06 -0.86
CA MET A 1 35.93 9.48 -0.80
C MET A 1 35.73 8.71 -2.10
N PRO A 2 35.38 7.41 -2.09
CA PRO A 2 35.11 6.72 -3.36
C PRO A 2 33.93 7.40 -4.06
N LEU A 3 34.01 7.52 -5.38
CA LEU A 3 32.91 8.03 -6.20
C LEU A 3 31.71 7.07 -6.08
N PRO A 4 30.47 7.59 -6.13
CA PRO A 4 29.30 6.71 -6.16
C PRO A 4 29.41 5.73 -7.33
N SER A 5 29.09 4.47 -7.10
CA SER A 5 28.91 3.49 -8.17
C SER A 5 27.59 3.78 -8.89
N ASP A 6 27.61 3.84 -10.21
CA ASP A 6 26.40 3.97 -11.06
C ASP A 6 25.59 2.66 -11.15
N SER A 7 26.02 1.60 -10.46
CA SER A 7 25.34 0.30 -10.44
C SER A 7 25.14 -0.21 -9.01
N LEU A 8 24.04 -0.94 -8.82
CA LEU A 8 23.70 -1.65 -7.59
C LEU A 8 23.84 -3.15 -7.81
N SER A 9 24.48 -3.85 -6.87
CA SER A 9 24.36 -5.30 -6.80
C SER A 9 22.92 -5.72 -6.49
N LEU A 10 22.56 -6.97 -6.81
CA LEU A 10 21.24 -7.52 -6.49
C LEU A 10 20.91 -7.44 -5.00
N SER A 11 21.91 -7.60 -4.13
CA SER A 11 21.75 -7.52 -2.68
C SER A 11 21.45 -6.09 -2.22
N GLU A 12 22.07 -5.09 -2.83
CA GLU A 12 21.79 -3.67 -2.55
C GLU A 12 20.40 -3.28 -3.03
N ALA A 13 20.07 -3.61 -4.28
CA ALA A 13 18.75 -3.37 -4.86
C ALA A 13 17.63 -4.00 -4.00
N ARG A 14 17.82 -5.25 -3.53
CA ARG A 14 16.87 -5.92 -2.65
C ARG A 14 16.69 -5.20 -1.32
N ARG A 15 17.77 -4.76 -0.69
CA ARG A 15 17.69 -4.01 0.58
C ARG A 15 16.96 -2.68 0.41
N ILE A 16 17.24 -1.96 -0.68
CA ILE A 16 16.54 -0.71 -1.02
C ILE A 16 15.05 -0.96 -1.20
N ALA A 17 14.68 -1.98 -1.99
CA ALA A 17 13.28 -2.33 -2.23
C ALA A 17 12.55 -2.72 -0.93
N LEU A 18 13.17 -3.54 -0.07
CA LEU A 18 12.59 -3.93 1.22
C LEU A 18 12.45 -2.74 2.18
N GLY A 19 13.45 -1.86 2.24
CA GLY A 19 13.41 -0.65 3.06
C GLY A 19 12.34 0.35 2.60
N ALA A 20 12.19 0.54 1.29
CA ALA A 20 11.12 1.37 0.71
C ALA A 20 9.72 0.84 1.10
N GLN A 21 9.57 -0.49 1.23
CA GLN A 21 8.32 -1.12 1.68
C GLN A 21 8.14 -1.17 3.20
N GLY A 22 9.10 -0.64 3.96
CA GLY A 22 9.06 -0.54 5.43
C GLY A 22 9.45 -1.82 6.17
N PHE A 23 10.14 -2.76 5.52
CA PHE A 23 10.64 -3.99 6.16
C PHE A 23 12.00 -3.83 6.86
N ASP A 24 12.61 -2.65 6.76
CA ASP A 24 13.86 -2.29 7.43
C ASP A 24 13.67 -1.86 8.90
N ARG A 25 12.42 -1.84 9.39
CA ARG A 25 12.07 -1.37 10.73
C ARG A 25 11.50 -2.50 11.58
N PRO A 26 11.82 -2.55 12.88
CA PRO A 26 11.14 -3.46 13.78
C PRO A 26 9.65 -3.11 13.87
N ARG A 27 8.83 -4.12 14.16
CA ARG A 27 7.41 -3.89 14.46
C ARG A 27 7.27 -2.97 15.69
N PRO A 28 6.23 -2.11 15.75
CA PRO A 28 5.98 -1.28 16.91
C PRO A 28 5.90 -2.11 18.19
N ARG A 29 6.48 -1.60 19.28
CA ARG A 29 6.28 -2.18 20.62
C ARG A 29 4.92 -1.69 21.15
N GLY A 30 4.02 -2.61 21.51
CA GLY A 30 2.67 -2.30 21.97
C GLY A 30 1.62 -2.34 20.86
N GLY A 31 0.41 -1.87 21.15
CA GLY A 31 -0.72 -1.92 20.23
C GLY A 31 -0.57 -1.00 19.01
N VAL A 32 -1.02 -1.47 17.85
CA VAL A 32 -0.99 -0.70 16.60
C VAL A 32 -2.16 0.29 16.56
N GLY A 33 -1.82 1.58 16.51
CA GLY A 33 -2.76 2.70 16.43
C GLY A 33 -2.98 3.24 15.01
N THR A 34 -3.97 4.11 14.88
CA THR A 34 -4.23 4.90 13.67
C THR A 34 -2.99 5.65 13.15
N PRO A 35 -2.11 6.25 14.00
CA PRO A 35 -0.90 6.91 13.51
C PRO A 35 0.06 5.97 12.76
N GLN A 36 0.25 4.75 13.27
CA GLN A 36 1.12 3.75 12.64
C GLN A 36 0.53 3.27 11.32
N LEU A 37 -0.78 3.00 11.28
CA LEU A 37 -1.49 2.61 10.05
C LEU A 37 -1.37 3.70 8.99
N ARG A 38 -1.69 4.95 9.33
CA ARG A 38 -1.59 6.11 8.44
C ARG A 38 -0.18 6.26 7.87
N ARG A 39 0.85 6.16 8.73
CA ARG A 39 2.25 6.27 8.30
C ARG A 39 2.63 5.16 7.33
N THR A 40 2.20 3.92 7.60
CA THR A 40 2.50 2.78 6.71
C THR A 40 1.80 2.92 5.36
N ILE A 41 0.52 3.28 5.32
CA ILE A 41 -0.20 3.45 4.04
C ILE A 41 0.44 4.59 3.23
N ARG A 42 0.83 5.70 3.86
CA ARG A 42 1.56 6.80 3.20
C ARG A 42 2.95 6.39 2.70
N LEU A 43 3.69 5.56 3.46
CA LEU A 43 4.98 5.03 3.04
C LEU A 43 4.84 4.15 1.80
N LEU A 44 3.85 3.26 1.78
CA LEU A 44 3.58 2.37 0.65
C LEU A 44 3.05 3.15 -0.57
N GLY A 45 2.35 4.27 -0.33
CA GLY A 45 1.76 5.12 -1.37
C GLY A 45 0.53 4.51 -2.06
N LEU A 46 0.40 3.18 -2.00
CA LEU A 46 -0.69 2.39 -2.56
C LEU A 46 -0.79 1.04 -1.83
N VAL A 47 -2.01 0.57 -1.61
CA VAL A 47 -2.31 -0.79 -1.15
C VAL A 47 -3.39 -1.38 -2.06
N GLN A 48 -3.08 -2.47 -2.77
CA GLN A 48 -4.04 -3.13 -3.66
C GLN A 48 -5.18 -3.76 -2.87
N ILE A 49 -6.39 -3.65 -3.39
CA ILE A 49 -7.58 -4.34 -2.91
C ILE A 49 -7.66 -5.66 -3.66
N ASP A 50 -7.52 -6.76 -2.94
CA ASP A 50 -7.53 -8.09 -3.54
C ASP A 50 -8.14 -9.09 -2.57
N TYR A 51 -9.01 -9.94 -3.09
CA TYR A 51 -9.77 -10.91 -2.32
C TYR A 51 -9.34 -12.33 -2.72
N VAL A 52 -9.09 -13.16 -1.71
CA VAL A 52 -8.87 -14.59 -1.88
C VAL A 52 -9.92 -15.34 -1.08
N ASN A 53 -10.32 -16.52 -1.55
CA ASN A 53 -11.44 -17.27 -0.95
C ASN A 53 -11.13 -17.92 0.41
N VAL A 54 -9.88 -17.88 0.87
CA VAL A 54 -9.38 -18.68 2.00
C VAL A 54 -8.91 -17.85 3.19
N LEU A 55 -8.70 -16.54 3.01
CA LEU A 55 -8.15 -15.65 4.02
C LEU A 55 -8.84 -14.28 3.97
N VAL A 56 -8.53 -13.43 4.95
CA VAL A 56 -8.93 -12.02 4.92
C VAL A 56 -8.35 -11.32 3.68
N PRO A 57 -9.01 -10.26 3.16
CA PRO A 57 -8.52 -9.55 1.99
C PRO A 57 -7.08 -9.03 2.12
N ALA A 58 -6.34 -9.00 1.00
CA ALA A 58 -4.91 -8.75 0.98
C ALA A 58 -4.53 -7.39 1.57
N GLN A 59 -5.36 -6.35 1.38
CA GLN A 59 -5.11 -5.01 1.92
C GLN A 59 -4.94 -5.02 3.45
N TYR A 60 -5.65 -5.91 4.16
CA TYR A 60 -5.48 -6.05 5.60
C TYR A 60 -4.17 -6.75 5.96
N GLN A 61 -3.82 -7.77 5.17
CA GLN A 61 -2.60 -8.56 5.36
C GLN A 61 -1.32 -7.75 5.10
N VAL A 62 -1.36 -6.84 4.11
CA VAL A 62 -0.24 -5.94 3.77
C VAL A 62 0.18 -5.12 4.99
N LEU A 63 -0.77 -4.56 5.74
CA LEU A 63 -0.47 -3.80 6.95
C LEU A 63 -0.04 -4.70 8.11
N PHE A 64 -0.69 -5.86 8.26
CA PHE A 64 -0.34 -6.84 9.28
C PHE A 64 1.13 -7.30 9.17
N SER A 65 1.62 -7.55 7.95
CA SER A 65 2.99 -8.04 7.78
C SER A 65 4.06 -7.04 8.27
N ARG A 66 3.80 -5.72 8.14
CA ARG A 66 4.69 -4.65 8.66
C ARG A 66 4.46 -4.31 10.12
N LEU A 67 3.21 -4.32 10.60
CA LEU A 67 2.86 -3.75 11.91
C LEU A 67 2.53 -4.80 12.98
N GLY A 68 2.19 -6.03 12.58
CA GLY A 68 1.62 -7.04 13.47
C GLY A 68 0.09 -6.88 13.64
N PRO A 69 -0.50 -7.54 14.65
CA PRO A 69 -1.93 -7.48 14.92
C PRO A 69 -2.45 -6.04 15.12
N TYR A 70 -3.60 -5.74 14.53
CA TYR A 70 -4.29 -4.46 14.67
C TYR A 70 -5.79 -4.64 14.44
N GLU A 71 -6.59 -3.71 14.95
CA GLU A 71 -8.03 -3.66 14.69
C GLU A 71 -8.29 -3.14 13.27
N THR A 72 -8.82 -3.99 12.39
CA THR A 72 -9.07 -3.64 10.97
C THR A 72 -10.03 -2.46 10.82
N SER A 73 -10.96 -2.30 11.76
CA SER A 73 -11.87 -1.14 11.83
C SER A 73 -11.14 0.21 11.85
N ARG A 74 -9.89 0.27 12.33
CA ARG A 74 -9.06 1.49 12.31
C ARG A 74 -8.54 1.81 10.92
N PHE A 75 -8.28 0.78 10.10
CA PHE A 75 -7.97 0.95 8.69
C PHE A 75 -9.22 1.42 7.94
N ASP A 76 -10.36 0.79 8.17
CA ASP A 76 -11.63 1.17 7.54
C ASP A 76 -12.05 2.60 7.90
N ASP A 77 -11.82 3.04 9.15
CA ASP A 77 -12.06 4.41 9.58
C ASP A 77 -11.23 5.43 8.79
N LEU A 78 -9.94 5.12 8.53
CA LEU A 78 -9.05 5.97 7.75
C LEU A 78 -9.50 6.11 6.28
N VAL A 79 -10.00 5.01 5.70
CA VAL A 79 -10.43 4.97 4.29
C VAL A 79 -11.84 5.54 4.13
N TYR A 80 -12.83 4.98 4.83
CA TYR A 80 -14.24 5.18 4.49
C TYR A 80 -14.92 6.26 5.32
N ARG A 81 -14.50 6.46 6.57
CA ARG A 81 -15.09 7.47 7.46
C ARG A 81 -14.36 8.82 7.38
N ARG A 82 -13.06 8.81 7.66
CA ARG A 82 -12.20 10.01 7.64
C ARG A 82 -11.81 10.43 6.22
N ARG A 83 -11.82 9.49 5.27
CA ARG A 83 -11.49 9.72 3.85
C ARG A 83 -10.10 10.34 3.66
N GLU A 84 -9.16 10.00 4.53
CA GLU A 84 -7.75 10.35 4.37
C GLU A 84 -7.10 9.54 3.25
N PHE A 85 -7.65 8.35 3.02
CA PHE A 85 -7.33 7.46 1.90
C PHE A 85 -8.61 7.14 1.15
N THR A 86 -8.50 6.75 -0.11
CA THR A 86 -9.64 6.44 -0.97
C THR A 86 -9.31 5.29 -1.90
N GLU A 87 -10.36 4.63 -2.37
CA GLU A 87 -10.29 3.68 -3.48
C GLU A 87 -10.07 4.42 -4.80
N GLN A 88 -9.20 3.88 -5.64
CA GLN A 88 -8.93 4.37 -6.99
C GLN A 88 -8.38 3.25 -7.88
N TRP A 89 -8.60 3.37 -9.19
CA TRP A 89 -7.94 2.55 -10.21
C TRP A 89 -6.53 3.06 -10.50
N ALA A 90 -5.54 2.39 -9.93
CA ALA A 90 -4.12 2.71 -10.13
C ALA A 90 -3.51 1.77 -11.17
N HIS A 91 -2.87 0.68 -10.73
CA HIS A 91 -2.63 -0.48 -11.59
C HIS A 91 -3.87 -1.37 -11.63
N GLU A 92 -4.47 -1.60 -10.47
CA GLU A 92 -5.73 -2.31 -10.21
C GLU A 92 -6.52 -1.52 -9.15
N ALA A 93 -7.67 -2.04 -8.72
CA ALA A 93 -8.41 -1.48 -7.57
C ALA A 93 -7.49 -1.36 -6.34
N SER A 94 -7.33 -0.14 -5.83
CA SER A 94 -6.32 0.17 -4.82
C SER A 94 -6.77 1.25 -3.85
N ILE A 95 -6.27 1.17 -2.61
CA ILE A 95 -6.34 2.21 -1.58
C ILE A 95 -5.10 3.11 -1.67
N LEU A 96 -5.30 4.41 -1.76
CA LEU A 96 -4.22 5.40 -1.84
C LEU A 96 -4.54 6.69 -1.08
N PRO A 97 -3.55 7.54 -0.76
CA PRO A 97 -3.81 8.86 -0.19
C PRO A 97 -4.75 9.67 -1.10
N VAL A 98 -5.76 10.32 -0.51
CA VAL A 98 -6.81 11.02 -1.27
C VAL A 98 -6.25 12.08 -2.23
N GLU A 99 -5.13 12.71 -1.87
CA GLU A 99 -4.42 13.68 -2.70
C GLU A 99 -3.84 13.09 -3.99
N HIS A 100 -3.63 11.76 -4.06
CA HIS A 100 -3.12 11.09 -5.26
C HIS A 100 -4.25 10.72 -6.24
N TRP A 101 -5.51 10.74 -5.80
CA TRP A 101 -6.66 10.41 -6.65
C TRP A 101 -6.67 11.18 -7.99
N PRO A 102 -6.49 12.52 -8.05
CA PRO A 102 -6.49 13.26 -9.31
C PRO A 102 -5.31 12.90 -10.23
N LEU A 103 -4.17 12.48 -9.67
CA LEU A 103 -2.98 12.12 -10.46
C LEU A 103 -3.21 10.88 -11.33
N LEU A 104 -4.13 10.01 -10.90
CA LEU A 104 -4.43 8.74 -11.56
C LEU A 104 -5.75 8.76 -12.34
N ARG A 105 -6.43 9.91 -12.42
CA ARG A 105 -7.70 10.05 -13.15
C ARG A 105 -7.61 9.59 -14.61
N HIS A 106 -6.46 9.84 -15.26
CA HIS A 106 -6.21 9.40 -16.63
C HIS A 106 -6.26 7.88 -16.78
N ARG A 107 -5.91 7.12 -15.73
CA ARG A 107 -5.95 5.66 -15.74
C ARG A 107 -7.37 5.14 -15.74
N MET A 108 -8.28 5.72 -14.95
CA MET A 108 -9.71 5.38 -15.04
C MET A 108 -10.29 5.69 -16.42
N ALA A 109 -9.88 6.81 -17.03
CA ALA A 109 -10.38 7.22 -18.34
C ALA A 109 -9.90 6.31 -19.49
N THR A 110 -8.70 5.75 -19.37
CA THR A 110 -8.10 4.83 -20.35
C THR A 110 -8.45 3.37 -20.07
N HIS A 111 -8.49 2.98 -18.80
CA HIS A 111 -8.98 1.69 -18.31
C HIS A 111 -10.48 1.81 -18.02
N ARG A 112 -11.27 2.32 -18.98
CA ARG A 112 -12.73 2.11 -18.97
C ARG A 112 -12.89 0.61 -18.79
N VAL A 113 -13.44 0.22 -17.64
CA VAL A 113 -13.68 -1.16 -17.21
C VAL A 113 -13.90 -2.02 -18.44
N ARG A 114 -12.87 -2.74 -18.90
CA ARG A 114 -13.10 -3.89 -19.77
C ARG A 114 -13.67 -4.90 -18.80
N PRO A 115 -14.95 -5.28 -18.90
CA PRO A 115 -15.48 -6.33 -18.05
C PRO A 115 -14.57 -7.53 -18.28
N TRP A 116 -13.93 -8.03 -17.24
CA TRP A 116 -13.16 -9.25 -17.36
C TRP A 116 -14.13 -10.37 -17.76
N GLY A 117 -14.04 -10.83 -19.01
CA GLY A 117 -14.85 -11.96 -19.50
C GLY A 117 -15.12 -12.07 -21.01
N PHE A 118 -15.12 -11.00 -21.82
CA PHE A 118 -15.39 -11.10 -23.28
C PHE A 118 -14.70 -9.99 -24.10
N GLU A 119 -13.49 -10.29 -24.59
CA GLU A 119 -12.93 -10.12 -25.95
C GLU A 119 -11.41 -10.28 -25.91
#